data_AF-A0A1E9VRA3-F1
#
_entry.id   AF-A0A1E9VRA3-F1
#
_cell.length_a   1.000
_cell.length_b   1.000
_cell.length_c   1.000
_cell.angle_alpha   90.00
_cell.angle_beta   90.00
_cell.angle_gamma   90.00
#
_symmetry.space_group_name_H-M   'P 1'
#
loop_
_entity.id
_entity.type
_entity.pdbx_description
1 polymer ?
#
loop_
_entity_poly.entity_id
_entity_poly.type
_entity_poly.pdbx_seq_one_letter_code
_entity_poly.pdbx_strand_id
1 'polypeptide(L)'
;MGIKREDWASAAACSMKSVLEVIDFAEHEGLLVIPAHIDEFNGISSAKFGNLGKIFESENIYAVQTVQKEFFENRSQMIPSSKRDTIYDSVNARYDGRVGKDTLESWYKSVVEAEKNNMTFLSFSDNPHSKGNSKHGLWGIGTRYSYIKMKDEPDLGSLRDALMLGETRVHSDFSNFSINENEVLLEKLSFSGTTLSTKEVVVEFSDNLTSIIGGRGTGKSCITRFLVYVLGKEAELDQFSEIQSDYQNFAQIEHNGSGIFLKDTIVKLNIFYKGTKYQIIRTQDRHSIYEFTQENGLVEKETERLRMISDKVSIYSQKQIYEISKNQTSILELLDGYNSDLISEYKNEIETCVNEIRKLNWDIVSVKKEIQDKAKVELEIEDLKKQVEKLSHKSYKDVYDEYSKETDIYRELKRDVEALKEIPKNLTDSVDKIDFGNGIKVTDEIDEHRGELIKNLVTNRAKIQTIINEMSDEIDSYRAELNKSDWKVNYNEVSKRYQRGIKNLVKSYLKMN
;
A
#
# COMPACT_ATOMS: atom_id res chain seq x y z
N MET A 1 -19.54 -49.18 42.51
CA MET A 1 -20.55 -48.11 42.66
C MET A 1 -21.91 -48.56 43.19
N GLY A 2 -22.23 -49.87 43.26
CA GLY A 2 -23.47 -50.32 43.91
C GLY A 2 -24.77 -50.05 43.14
N ILE A 3 -24.69 -49.49 41.93
CA ILE A 3 -25.83 -49.29 41.03
C ILE A 3 -26.16 -50.63 40.39
N LYS A 4 -27.39 -51.11 40.57
CA LYS A 4 -27.80 -52.37 39.93
C LYS A 4 -28.07 -52.13 38.45
N ARG A 5 -27.80 -53.16 37.64
CA ARG A 5 -27.99 -53.10 36.19
C ARG A 5 -29.45 -52.88 35.78
N GLU A 6 -30.38 -53.35 36.61
CA GLU A 6 -31.83 -53.15 36.44
C GLU A 6 -32.26 -51.68 36.57
N ASP A 7 -31.47 -50.86 37.28
CA ASP A 7 -31.79 -49.45 37.50
C ASP A 7 -31.24 -48.53 36.40
N TRP A 8 -30.41 -49.04 35.48
CA TRP A 8 -29.77 -48.23 34.43
C TRP A 8 -30.81 -47.51 33.56
N ALA A 9 -30.48 -46.28 33.15
CA ALA A 9 -31.37 -45.37 32.41
C ALA A 9 -32.66 -44.93 33.15
N SER A 10 -32.78 -45.22 34.46
CA SER A 10 -33.81 -44.64 35.32
C SER A 10 -33.27 -43.46 36.12
N ALA A 11 -34.15 -42.54 36.50
CA ALA A 11 -33.80 -41.43 37.40
C ALA A 11 -33.42 -41.89 38.82
N ALA A 12 -33.67 -43.17 39.17
CA ALA A 12 -33.30 -43.78 40.44
C ALA A 12 -31.89 -44.40 40.43
N ALA A 13 -31.21 -44.40 39.29
CA ALA A 13 -29.84 -44.93 39.17
C ALA A 13 -28.83 -44.03 39.87
N CYS A 14 -28.67 -44.18 41.19
CA CYS A 14 -27.69 -43.43 41.97
C CYS A 14 -26.79 -44.34 42.81
N SER A 15 -25.57 -43.86 43.10
CA SER A 15 -24.66 -44.48 44.05
C SER A 15 -24.94 -43.91 45.44
N MET A 16 -24.93 -44.76 46.47
CA MET A 16 -25.03 -44.32 47.88
C MET A 16 -23.70 -43.79 48.44
N LYS A 17 -22.62 -43.82 47.65
CA LYS A 17 -21.33 -43.25 48.02
C LYS A 17 -21.36 -41.72 47.93
N SER A 18 -20.57 -41.06 48.76
CA SER A 18 -20.29 -39.63 48.66
C SER A 18 -19.50 -39.28 47.39
N VAL A 19 -19.51 -38.00 46.99
CA VAL A 19 -18.78 -37.52 45.81
C VAL A 19 -17.27 -37.79 45.92
N LEU A 20 -16.68 -37.62 47.11
CA LEU A 20 -15.26 -37.90 47.33
C LEU A 20 -14.94 -39.39 47.17
N GLU A 21 -15.77 -40.29 47.72
CA GLU A 21 -15.58 -41.74 47.54
C GLU A 21 -15.79 -42.21 46.08
N VAL A 22 -16.53 -41.43 45.29
CA VAL A 22 -16.68 -41.66 43.85
C VAL A 22 -15.42 -41.22 43.09
N ILE A 23 -14.83 -40.09 43.47
CA ILE A 23 -13.58 -39.58 42.91
C ILE A 23 -12.42 -40.53 43.22
N ASP A 24 -12.27 -40.93 44.49
CA ASP A 24 -11.22 -41.86 44.93
C ASP A 24 -11.32 -43.21 44.19
N PHE A 25 -12.54 -43.71 43.99
CA PHE A 25 -12.77 -44.93 43.21
C PHE A 25 -12.37 -44.74 41.74
N ALA A 26 -12.76 -43.62 41.13
CA ALA A 26 -12.41 -43.35 39.74
C ALA A 26 -10.90 -43.21 39.55
N GLU A 27 -10.20 -42.59 40.50
CA GLU A 27 -8.75 -42.46 40.49
C GLU A 27 -8.04 -43.82 40.57
N HIS A 28 -8.48 -44.71 41.48
CA HIS A 28 -7.95 -46.06 41.60
C HIS A 28 -8.13 -46.89 40.31
N GLU A 29 -9.25 -46.70 39.62
CA GLU A 29 -9.57 -47.42 38.37
C GLU A 29 -9.04 -46.72 37.11
N GLY A 30 -8.33 -45.59 37.23
CA GLY A 30 -7.81 -44.83 36.09
C GLY A 30 -8.89 -44.20 35.21
N LEU A 31 -10.06 -43.90 35.78
CA LEU A 31 -11.19 -43.29 35.11
C LEU A 31 -11.13 -41.76 35.18
N LEU A 32 -11.65 -41.09 34.16
CA LEU A 32 -11.76 -39.64 34.11
C LEU A 32 -13.04 -39.16 34.82
N VAL A 33 -12.92 -38.16 35.69
CA VAL A 33 -14.06 -37.55 36.38
C VAL A 33 -14.29 -36.13 35.87
N ILE A 34 -15.52 -35.85 35.43
CA ILE A 34 -15.96 -34.51 35.04
C ILE A 34 -17.25 -34.21 35.82
N PRO A 35 -17.21 -33.31 36.82
CA PRO A 35 -18.41 -32.85 37.50
C PRO A 35 -19.36 -32.17 36.50
N ALA A 36 -20.57 -32.72 36.40
CA ALA A 36 -21.61 -32.24 35.50
C ALA A 36 -22.45 -31.12 36.17
N HIS A 37 -22.97 -30.20 35.35
CA HIS A 37 -23.95 -29.17 35.76
C HIS A 37 -23.58 -28.39 37.03
N ILE A 38 -22.32 -27.96 37.17
CA ILE A 38 -21.84 -27.39 38.45
C ILE A 38 -22.61 -26.12 38.87
N ASP A 39 -23.35 -25.52 37.95
CA ASP A 39 -24.12 -24.30 38.07
C ASP A 39 -25.62 -24.47 37.77
N GLU A 40 -26.15 -25.67 37.98
CA GLU A 40 -27.57 -26.00 37.83
C GLU A 40 -28.02 -27.01 38.92
N PHE A 41 -29.31 -27.32 38.95
CA PHE A 41 -29.86 -28.38 39.81
C PHE A 41 -29.17 -29.73 39.58
N ASN A 42 -29.11 -30.54 40.64
CA ASN A 42 -28.44 -31.84 40.66
C ASN A 42 -26.92 -31.79 40.34
N GLY A 43 -26.33 -30.60 40.28
CA GLY A 43 -24.90 -30.39 40.25
C GLY A 43 -24.23 -30.45 41.62
N ILE A 44 -22.90 -30.41 41.61
CA ILE A 44 -22.09 -30.36 42.82
C ILE A 44 -22.24 -29.06 43.63
N SER A 45 -22.87 -28.01 43.09
CA SER A 45 -23.18 -26.76 43.80
C SER A 45 -23.94 -26.97 45.12
N SER A 46 -24.71 -28.05 45.20
CA SER A 46 -25.44 -28.48 46.41
C SER A 46 -24.53 -28.97 47.54
N ALA A 47 -23.27 -29.29 47.26
CA ALA A 47 -22.28 -29.63 48.27
C ALA A 47 -21.91 -28.41 49.13
N LYS A 48 -21.65 -28.63 50.42
CA LYS A 48 -21.14 -27.58 51.30
C LYS A 48 -19.86 -26.98 50.72
N PHE A 49 -19.70 -25.66 50.81
CA PHE A 49 -18.58 -24.92 50.19
C PHE A 49 -17.19 -25.50 50.49
N GLY A 50 -16.93 -25.97 51.72
CA GLY A 50 -15.66 -26.61 52.09
C GLY A 50 -15.39 -27.97 51.45
N ASN A 51 -16.42 -28.62 50.90
CA ASN A 51 -16.27 -29.86 50.11
C ASN A 51 -16.05 -29.55 48.62
N LEU A 52 -16.49 -28.39 48.11
CA LEU A 52 -16.26 -27.99 46.71
C LEU A 52 -14.77 -27.78 46.45
N GLY A 53 -14.07 -27.06 47.33
CA GLY A 53 -12.60 -26.90 47.23
C GLY A 53 -11.89 -28.25 47.18
N LYS A 54 -12.21 -29.15 48.11
CA LYS A 54 -11.63 -30.52 48.12
C LYS A 54 -11.92 -31.34 46.86
N ILE A 55 -13.07 -31.13 46.23
CA ILE A 55 -13.42 -31.79 44.97
C ILE A 55 -12.52 -31.24 43.85
N PHE A 56 -12.38 -29.92 43.72
CA PHE A 56 -11.57 -29.30 42.65
C PHE A 56 -10.05 -29.41 42.88
N GLU A 57 -9.62 -29.62 44.12
CA GLU A 57 -8.22 -29.91 44.47
C GLU A 57 -7.80 -31.37 44.13
N SER A 58 -8.75 -32.24 43.78
CA SER A 58 -8.44 -33.63 43.43
C SER A 58 -7.62 -33.70 42.14
N GLU A 59 -6.55 -34.50 42.16
CA GLU A 59 -5.66 -34.70 41.00
C GLU A 59 -6.37 -35.34 39.79
N ASN A 60 -7.57 -35.90 39.96
CA ASN A 60 -8.31 -36.59 38.90
C ASN A 60 -9.44 -35.74 38.28
N ILE A 61 -9.60 -34.49 38.71
CA ILE A 61 -10.57 -33.55 38.14
C ILE A 61 -9.81 -32.41 37.49
N TYR A 62 -9.84 -32.37 36.16
CA TYR A 62 -9.23 -31.29 35.37
C TYR A 62 -10.26 -30.38 34.70
N ALA A 63 -11.53 -30.78 34.68
CA ALA A 63 -12.56 -30.08 33.98
C ALA A 63 -13.92 -30.22 34.65
N VAL A 64 -14.78 -29.24 34.40
CA VAL A 64 -16.15 -29.16 34.91
C VAL A 64 -17.09 -28.77 33.78
N GLN A 65 -18.33 -29.23 33.84
CA GLN A 65 -19.37 -28.76 32.94
C GLN A 65 -20.08 -27.55 33.55
N THR A 66 -20.17 -26.46 32.78
CA THR A 66 -21.03 -25.31 33.05
C THR A 66 -22.13 -25.18 32.02
N VAL A 67 -23.26 -24.63 32.46
CA VAL A 67 -24.49 -24.48 31.67
C VAL A 67 -24.85 -23.00 31.49
N GLN A 68 -24.59 -22.18 32.51
CA GLN A 68 -24.96 -20.78 32.53
C GLN A 68 -23.81 -19.91 31.99
N LYS A 69 -23.97 -19.48 30.73
CA LYS A 69 -23.02 -18.58 30.06
C LYS A 69 -22.72 -17.33 30.91
N GLU A 70 -23.73 -16.73 31.53
CA GLU A 70 -23.58 -15.52 32.34
C GLU A 70 -22.69 -15.73 33.56
N PHE A 71 -22.71 -16.92 34.17
CA PHE A 71 -21.81 -17.24 35.27
C PHE A 71 -20.40 -17.49 34.77
N PHE A 72 -20.25 -18.19 33.64
CA PHE A 72 -18.95 -18.38 33.00
C PHE A 72 -18.28 -17.06 32.60
N GLU A 73 -19.03 -16.11 32.02
CA GLU A 73 -18.50 -14.78 31.63
C GLU A 73 -18.03 -13.96 32.83
N ASN A 74 -18.56 -14.24 34.02
CA ASN A 74 -18.25 -13.51 35.26
C ASN A 74 -17.53 -14.38 36.30
N ARG A 75 -16.82 -15.43 35.87
CA ARG A 75 -16.18 -16.42 36.75
C ARG A 75 -14.92 -15.90 37.45
N SER A 76 -14.16 -15.03 36.80
CA SER A 76 -12.82 -14.62 37.24
C SER A 76 -12.82 -13.65 38.43
N GLN A 77 -13.94 -13.00 38.73
CA GLN A 77 -14.08 -12.12 39.89
C GLN A 77 -15.45 -12.27 40.52
N MET A 78 -15.48 -12.37 41.85
CA MET A 78 -16.73 -12.35 42.60
C MET A 78 -17.41 -11.00 42.43
N ILE A 79 -18.47 -10.97 41.62
CA ILE A 79 -19.18 -9.74 41.25
C ILE A 79 -19.65 -8.99 42.52
N PRO A 80 -19.60 -7.65 42.57
CA PRO A 80 -20.21 -6.88 43.65
C PRO A 80 -21.72 -7.13 43.75
N SER A 81 -22.27 -7.20 44.96
CA SER A 81 -23.68 -7.55 45.18
C SER A 81 -24.67 -6.69 44.37
N SER A 82 -24.32 -5.44 44.06
CA SER A 82 -25.15 -4.51 43.27
C SER A 82 -25.34 -4.90 41.79
N LYS A 83 -24.44 -5.72 41.22
CA LYS A 83 -24.52 -6.20 39.83
C LYS A 83 -24.97 -7.66 39.71
N ARG A 84 -25.04 -8.39 40.82
CA ARG A 84 -25.44 -9.81 40.82
C ARG A 84 -26.91 -9.98 40.49
N ASP A 85 -27.77 -9.08 40.96
CA ASP A 85 -29.21 -9.22 40.78
C ASP A 85 -29.59 -9.29 39.29
N THR A 86 -29.01 -8.44 38.43
CA THR A 86 -29.27 -8.48 36.97
C THR A 86 -28.84 -9.80 36.34
N ILE A 87 -27.69 -10.35 36.76
CA ILE A 87 -27.16 -11.62 36.23
C ILE A 87 -28.01 -12.79 36.72
N TYR A 88 -28.39 -12.78 38.01
CA TYR A 88 -29.26 -13.78 38.62
C TYR A 88 -30.64 -13.77 37.98
N ASP A 89 -31.20 -12.59 37.71
CA ASP A 89 -32.47 -12.45 37.01
C ASP A 89 -32.40 -13.00 35.58
N SER A 90 -31.29 -12.76 34.86
CA SER A 90 -31.07 -13.33 33.51
C SER A 90 -31.06 -14.87 33.53
N VAL A 91 -30.33 -15.46 34.48
CA VAL A 91 -30.28 -16.92 34.65
C VAL A 91 -31.64 -17.46 35.09
N ASN A 92 -32.29 -16.82 36.06
CA ASN A 92 -33.57 -17.26 36.62
C ASN A 92 -34.74 -17.15 35.62
N ALA A 93 -34.64 -16.26 34.62
CA ALA A 93 -35.60 -16.19 33.52
C ALA A 93 -35.71 -17.51 32.74
N ARG A 94 -34.65 -18.35 32.71
CA ARG A 94 -34.69 -19.69 32.10
C ARG A 94 -35.53 -20.70 32.88
N TYR A 95 -35.82 -20.40 34.14
CA TYR A 95 -36.53 -21.26 35.09
C TYR A 95 -37.86 -20.63 35.54
N ASP A 96 -38.45 -19.75 34.74
CA ASP A 96 -39.66 -18.99 35.05
C ASP A 96 -39.60 -18.22 36.38
N GLY A 97 -38.42 -17.78 36.83
CA GLY A 97 -38.25 -17.07 38.09
C GLY A 97 -38.39 -17.95 39.34
N ARG A 98 -38.40 -19.28 39.19
CA ARG A 98 -38.68 -20.22 40.30
C ARG A 98 -37.45 -20.54 41.16
N VAL A 99 -36.26 -20.13 40.76
CA VAL A 99 -35.02 -20.39 41.51
C VAL A 99 -34.80 -19.30 42.55
N GLY A 100 -34.57 -19.70 43.81
CA GLY A 100 -34.26 -18.76 44.90
C GLY A 100 -32.87 -18.15 44.77
N LYS A 101 -32.70 -16.92 45.27
CA LYS A 101 -31.40 -16.20 45.24
C LYS A 101 -30.26 -16.98 45.91
N ASP A 102 -30.54 -17.68 47.01
CA ASP A 102 -29.52 -18.50 47.71
C ASP A 102 -29.00 -19.64 46.84
N THR A 103 -29.87 -20.24 46.03
CA THR A 103 -29.51 -21.31 45.09
C THR A 103 -28.68 -20.76 43.93
N LEU A 104 -29.06 -19.62 43.35
CA LEU A 104 -28.28 -18.93 42.31
C LEU A 104 -26.90 -18.50 42.81
N GLU A 105 -26.83 -18.02 44.06
CA GLU A 105 -25.57 -17.68 44.74
C GLU A 105 -24.68 -18.92 44.94
N SER A 106 -25.26 -20.07 45.30
CA SER A 106 -24.54 -21.34 45.41
C SER A 106 -24.01 -21.83 44.06
N TRP A 107 -24.81 -21.72 42.99
CA TRP A 107 -24.38 -22.06 41.62
C TRP A 107 -23.22 -21.18 41.16
N TYR A 108 -23.37 -19.86 41.29
CA TYR A 108 -22.34 -18.91 40.90
C TYR A 108 -21.03 -19.12 41.69
N LYS A 109 -21.14 -19.37 43.00
CA LYS A 109 -19.99 -19.71 43.86
C LYS A 109 -19.24 -20.96 43.40
N SER A 110 -19.95 -21.98 42.93
CA SER A 110 -19.32 -23.19 42.40
C SER A 110 -18.46 -22.89 41.17
N VAL A 111 -18.93 -22.04 40.26
CA VAL A 111 -18.19 -21.62 39.06
C VAL A 111 -16.95 -20.81 39.44
N VAL A 112 -17.08 -19.85 40.36
CA VAL A 112 -15.96 -19.05 40.86
C VAL A 112 -14.91 -19.93 41.55
N GLU A 113 -15.32 -20.94 42.30
CA GLU A 113 -14.38 -21.85 42.97
C GLU A 113 -13.67 -22.78 41.98
N ALA A 114 -14.35 -23.24 40.93
CA ALA A 114 -13.73 -24.00 39.85
C ALA A 114 -12.66 -23.17 39.12
N GLU A 115 -12.94 -21.89 38.82
CA GLU A 115 -11.96 -20.97 38.21
C GLU A 115 -10.72 -20.78 39.09
N LYS A 116 -10.89 -20.60 40.42
CA LYS A 116 -9.75 -20.47 41.35
C LYS A 116 -8.83 -21.69 41.36
N ASN A 117 -9.38 -22.86 41.10
CA ASN A 117 -8.64 -24.12 41.02
C ASN A 117 -8.14 -24.43 39.60
N ASN A 118 -8.23 -23.47 38.68
CA ASN A 118 -7.82 -23.60 37.27
C ASN A 118 -8.51 -24.77 36.55
N MET A 119 -9.78 -25.02 36.88
CA MET A 119 -10.56 -26.05 36.21
C MET A 119 -10.88 -25.64 34.77
N THR A 120 -10.84 -26.60 33.87
CA THR A 120 -11.25 -26.41 32.47
C THR A 120 -12.77 -26.43 32.34
N PHE A 121 -13.35 -25.40 31.72
CA PHE A 121 -14.79 -25.31 31.55
C PHE A 121 -15.26 -25.95 30.24
N LEU A 122 -16.21 -26.87 30.37
CA LEU A 122 -16.86 -27.56 29.27
C LEU A 122 -18.34 -27.18 29.22
N SER A 123 -18.90 -27.22 28.04
CA SER A 123 -20.33 -27.09 27.78
C SER A 123 -20.79 -28.22 26.87
N PHE A 124 -21.92 -28.82 27.25
CA PHE A 124 -22.51 -29.98 26.57
C PHE A 124 -23.99 -29.73 26.31
N SER A 125 -24.53 -30.36 25.26
CA SER A 125 -25.96 -30.33 24.99
C SER A 125 -26.68 -31.39 25.81
N ASP A 126 -27.54 -30.96 26.74
CA ASP A 126 -28.40 -31.85 27.54
C ASP A 126 -29.67 -32.33 26.77
N ASN A 127 -29.72 -32.03 25.47
CA ASN A 127 -30.67 -32.56 24.50
C ASN A 127 -32.14 -32.50 24.94
N PRO A 128 -32.72 -31.34 25.31
CA PRO A 128 -34.15 -31.25 25.61
C PRO A 128 -35.03 -31.62 24.40
N HIS A 129 -36.21 -32.17 24.67
CA HIS A 129 -37.22 -32.57 23.67
C HIS A 129 -37.88 -31.36 23.00
N SER A 130 -37.95 -30.24 23.70
CA SER A 130 -38.43 -28.95 23.20
C SER A 130 -37.93 -27.83 24.13
N LYS A 131 -38.06 -26.57 23.72
CA LYS A 131 -37.72 -25.40 24.57
C LYS A 131 -38.43 -25.49 25.94
N GLY A 132 -37.66 -25.47 27.03
CA GLY A 132 -38.17 -25.53 28.40
C GLY A 132 -38.65 -26.91 28.88
N ASN A 133 -38.38 -27.99 28.13
CA ASN A 133 -38.78 -29.35 28.48
C ASN A 133 -37.59 -30.17 28.99
N SER A 134 -37.73 -30.75 30.18
CA SER A 134 -36.69 -31.55 30.84
C SER A 134 -36.55 -32.98 30.31
N LYS A 135 -37.44 -33.43 29.41
CA LYS A 135 -37.28 -34.74 28.76
C LYS A 135 -36.23 -34.66 27.68
N HIS A 136 -35.37 -35.68 27.58
CA HIS A 136 -34.41 -35.77 26.49
C HIS A 136 -35.11 -35.99 25.12
N GLY A 137 -34.56 -35.40 24.06
CA GLY A 137 -35.01 -35.53 22.68
C GLY A 137 -34.03 -34.91 21.69
N LEU A 138 -34.35 -35.00 20.39
CA LEU A 138 -33.42 -34.62 19.32
C LEU A 138 -33.25 -33.10 19.15
N TRP A 139 -34.17 -32.31 19.70
CA TRP A 139 -34.23 -30.85 19.46
C TRP A 139 -33.01 -30.12 20.01
N GLY A 140 -32.49 -30.54 21.17
CA GLY A 140 -31.36 -29.88 21.82
C GLY A 140 -29.97 -30.36 21.38
N ILE A 141 -29.86 -31.39 20.53
CA ILE A 141 -28.56 -31.94 20.12
C ILE A 141 -27.75 -30.89 19.36
N GLY A 142 -26.51 -30.68 19.79
CA GLY A 142 -25.59 -29.74 19.15
C GLY A 142 -25.84 -28.27 19.47
N THR A 143 -26.81 -27.95 20.35
CA THR A 143 -27.06 -26.56 20.79
C THR A 143 -25.96 -25.99 21.68
N ARG A 144 -25.17 -26.87 22.29
CA ARG A 144 -23.99 -26.58 23.12
C ARG A 144 -22.90 -27.56 22.75
N TYR A 145 -21.66 -27.09 22.73
CA TYR A 145 -20.50 -27.89 22.36
C TYR A 145 -19.24 -27.28 22.96
N SER A 146 -18.20 -28.10 23.08
CA SER A 146 -16.85 -27.64 23.40
C SER A 146 -15.88 -28.13 22.33
N TYR A 147 -14.99 -27.25 21.90
CA TYR A 147 -13.85 -27.63 21.08
C TYR A 147 -12.76 -28.20 21.97
N ILE A 148 -12.30 -29.41 21.66
CA ILE A 148 -11.24 -30.10 22.41
C ILE A 148 -10.19 -30.57 21.41
N LYS A 149 -8.97 -30.05 21.54
CA LYS A 149 -7.84 -30.42 20.71
C LYS A 149 -7.09 -31.62 21.29
N MET A 150 -7.39 -32.80 20.75
CA MET A 150 -6.80 -34.09 21.14
C MET A 150 -5.61 -34.47 20.26
N LYS A 151 -5.06 -35.68 20.47
CA LYS A 151 -4.08 -36.31 19.56
C LYS A 151 -4.81 -36.81 18.31
N ASP A 152 -4.06 -37.14 17.25
CA ASP A 152 -4.61 -37.59 15.96
C ASP A 152 -5.57 -38.80 16.08
N GLU A 153 -5.30 -39.69 17.03
CA GLU A 153 -6.22 -40.76 17.46
C GLU A 153 -6.85 -40.38 18.81
N PRO A 154 -8.14 -40.02 18.84
CA PRO A 154 -8.81 -39.67 20.09
C PRO A 154 -8.92 -40.87 21.04
N ASP A 155 -8.43 -40.70 22.26
CA ASP A 155 -8.51 -41.69 23.33
C ASP A 155 -8.71 -41.01 24.70
N LEU A 156 -8.97 -41.79 25.76
CA LEU A 156 -9.19 -41.22 27.10
C LEU A 156 -7.95 -40.48 27.64
N GLY A 157 -6.74 -40.93 27.26
CA GLY A 157 -5.49 -40.30 27.67
C GLY A 157 -5.30 -38.92 27.03
N SER A 158 -5.53 -38.79 25.73
CA SER A 158 -5.49 -37.51 25.03
C SER A 158 -6.60 -36.56 25.45
N LEU A 159 -7.76 -37.08 25.85
CA LEU A 159 -8.81 -36.26 26.44
C LEU A 159 -8.34 -35.71 27.79
N ARG A 160 -7.80 -36.57 28.67
CA ARG A 160 -7.22 -36.14 29.95
C ARG A 160 -6.11 -35.10 29.75
N ASP A 161 -5.18 -35.34 28.83
CA ASP A 161 -4.11 -34.40 28.47
C ASP A 161 -4.69 -33.05 28.01
N ALA A 162 -5.73 -33.07 27.17
CA ALA A 162 -6.38 -31.86 26.68
C ALA A 162 -7.07 -31.08 27.80
N LEU A 163 -7.79 -31.76 28.68
CA LEU A 163 -8.48 -31.16 29.83
C LEU A 163 -7.48 -30.59 30.84
N MET A 164 -6.34 -31.26 31.07
CA MET A 164 -5.28 -30.77 31.96
C MET A 164 -4.61 -29.49 31.44
N LEU A 165 -4.53 -29.34 30.12
CA LEU A 165 -3.93 -28.16 29.47
C LEU A 165 -4.93 -27.00 29.29
N GLY A 166 -6.19 -27.20 29.67
CA GLY A 166 -7.25 -26.19 29.74
C GLY A 166 -7.41 -25.32 28.51
N GLU A 167 -7.48 -24.00 28.69
CA GLU A 167 -7.77 -23.03 27.62
C GLU A 167 -6.80 -23.08 26.43
N THR A 168 -5.66 -23.76 26.53
CA THR A 168 -4.75 -23.97 25.38
C THR A 168 -5.24 -25.02 24.39
N ARG A 169 -6.18 -25.88 24.81
CA ARG A 169 -6.72 -27.00 24.02
C ARG A 169 -8.23 -27.11 24.07
N VAL A 170 -8.88 -26.47 25.03
CA VAL A 170 -10.30 -26.63 25.31
C VAL A 170 -10.98 -25.28 25.33
N HIS A 171 -12.00 -25.14 24.51
CA HIS A 171 -12.80 -23.95 24.39
C HIS A 171 -14.29 -24.31 24.42
N SER A 172 -15.01 -23.86 25.43
CA SER A 172 -16.47 -23.96 25.45
C SER A 172 -17.09 -23.02 24.41
N ASP A 173 -18.33 -23.29 23.99
CA ASP A 173 -19.12 -22.38 23.14
C ASP A 173 -19.40 -21.01 23.79
N PHE A 174 -19.06 -20.84 25.07
CA PHE A 174 -19.13 -19.55 25.76
C PHE A 174 -17.88 -18.68 25.54
N SER A 175 -16.76 -19.29 25.19
CA SER A 175 -15.52 -18.58 24.88
C SER A 175 -15.57 -17.97 23.48
N ASN A 176 -14.97 -16.79 23.30
CA ASN A 176 -14.75 -16.20 21.98
C ASN A 176 -13.59 -16.94 21.30
N PHE A 177 -13.84 -18.17 20.87
CA PHE A 177 -12.87 -18.99 20.16
C PHE A 177 -13.40 -19.33 18.77
N SER A 178 -12.60 -19.02 17.75
CA SER A 178 -12.84 -19.45 16.38
C SER A 178 -11.72 -20.39 15.95
N ILE A 179 -12.08 -21.49 15.29
CA ILE A 179 -11.10 -22.38 14.67
C ILE A 179 -10.45 -21.63 13.50
N ASN A 180 -9.12 -21.54 13.50
CA ASN A 180 -8.30 -20.97 12.42
C ASN A 180 -8.50 -19.47 12.14
N GLU A 181 -8.31 -18.61 13.15
CA GLU A 181 -8.22 -17.15 12.91
C GLU A 181 -6.95 -16.73 12.16
N ASN A 182 -5.94 -17.59 12.10
CA ASN A 182 -4.68 -17.26 11.45
C ASN A 182 -4.91 -17.03 9.94
N GLU A 183 -4.75 -15.78 9.52
CA GLU A 183 -4.85 -15.41 8.11
C GLU A 183 -3.83 -16.16 7.24
N VAL A 184 -2.69 -16.56 7.81
CA VAL A 184 -1.61 -17.31 7.16
C VAL A 184 -1.29 -18.58 7.93
N LEU A 185 -1.24 -19.73 7.22
CA LEU A 185 -0.74 -21.00 7.73
C LEU A 185 0.40 -21.51 6.85
N LEU A 186 1.52 -21.88 7.45
CA LEU A 186 2.61 -22.55 6.74
C LEU A 186 2.27 -24.03 6.62
N GLU A 187 2.30 -24.58 5.42
CA GLU A 187 2.05 -26.02 5.21
C GLU A 187 3.39 -26.76 5.07
N LYS A 188 4.24 -26.31 4.13
CA LYS A 188 5.41 -27.08 3.74
C LYS A 188 6.50 -26.20 3.13
N LEU A 189 7.71 -26.30 3.68
CA LEU A 189 8.94 -25.74 3.10
C LEU A 189 9.72 -26.86 2.43
N SER A 190 10.12 -26.67 1.18
CA SER A 190 10.97 -27.60 0.43
C SER A 190 12.15 -26.85 -0.18
N PHE A 191 13.37 -27.38 -0.05
CA PHE A 191 14.55 -26.77 -0.66
C PHE A 191 15.51 -27.82 -1.22
N SER A 192 16.14 -27.48 -2.34
CA SER A 192 17.10 -28.32 -3.08
C SER A 192 18.24 -27.47 -3.65
N GLY A 193 19.33 -28.12 -4.08
CA GLY A 193 20.47 -27.41 -4.68
C GLY A 193 21.27 -26.62 -3.64
N THR A 194 21.55 -27.23 -2.48
CA THR A 194 22.28 -26.59 -1.38
C THR A 194 23.45 -27.46 -0.92
N THR A 195 24.48 -26.87 -0.31
CA THR A 195 25.61 -27.64 0.25
C THR A 195 25.22 -28.52 1.44
N LEU A 196 24.03 -28.28 2.03
CA LEU A 196 23.51 -29.03 3.19
C LEU A 196 23.01 -30.42 2.83
N SER A 197 22.47 -30.60 1.61
CA SER A 197 21.87 -31.86 1.19
C SER A 197 21.89 -32.00 -0.33
N THR A 198 22.28 -33.19 -0.80
CA THR A 198 22.20 -33.59 -2.21
C THR A 198 20.77 -33.93 -2.65
N LYS A 199 19.86 -34.16 -1.69
CA LYS A 199 18.43 -34.42 -1.94
C LYS A 199 17.58 -33.24 -1.50
N GLU A 200 16.39 -33.12 -2.08
CA GLU A 200 15.37 -32.18 -1.62
C GLU A 200 15.03 -32.48 -0.15
N VAL A 201 15.11 -31.44 0.67
CA VAL A 201 14.70 -31.49 2.07
C VAL A 201 13.31 -30.90 2.17
N VAL A 202 12.41 -31.63 2.83
CA VAL A 202 11.02 -31.24 3.06
C VAL A 202 10.78 -31.09 4.55
N VAL A 203 10.21 -29.95 4.94
CA VAL A 203 9.76 -29.64 6.30
C VAL A 203 8.28 -29.35 6.25
N GLU A 204 7.48 -30.19 6.91
CA GLU A 204 6.03 -30.02 7.03
C GLU A 204 5.71 -29.37 8.38
N PHE A 205 4.81 -28.40 8.36
CA PHE A 205 4.42 -27.63 9.52
C PHE A 205 2.99 -28.01 9.94
N SER A 206 2.77 -28.06 11.25
CA SER A 206 1.41 -28.10 11.79
C SER A 206 0.79 -26.70 11.78
N ASP A 207 -0.53 -26.61 11.68
CA ASP A 207 -1.31 -25.36 11.73
C ASP A 207 -1.12 -24.53 13.02
N ASN A 208 -0.48 -25.10 14.05
CA ASN A 208 -0.28 -24.46 15.33
C ASN A 208 1.20 -24.34 15.70
N LEU A 209 1.77 -25.38 16.31
CA LEU A 209 3.14 -25.35 16.84
C LEU A 209 3.98 -26.49 16.25
N THR A 210 4.98 -26.10 15.46
CA THR A 210 6.01 -27.02 14.97
C THR A 210 7.29 -26.82 15.75
N SER A 211 7.76 -27.85 16.46
CA SER A 211 9.03 -27.80 17.23
C SER A 211 10.12 -28.59 16.52
N ILE A 212 11.21 -27.92 16.12
CA ILE A 212 12.36 -28.56 15.44
C ILE A 212 13.48 -28.78 16.46
N ILE A 213 13.74 -30.05 16.82
CA ILE A 213 14.71 -30.45 17.85
C ILE A 213 15.88 -31.21 17.21
N GLY A 214 17.10 -31.00 17.71
CA GLY A 214 18.30 -31.70 17.22
C GLY A 214 19.59 -31.15 17.80
N GLY A 215 20.69 -31.89 17.65
CA GLY A 215 22.02 -31.53 18.17
C GLY A 215 22.61 -30.23 17.57
N ARG A 216 23.67 -29.70 18.16
CA ARG A 216 24.34 -28.50 17.61
C ARG A 216 24.88 -28.79 16.20
N GLY A 217 24.70 -27.85 15.28
CA GLY A 217 25.20 -27.97 13.90
C GLY A 217 24.33 -28.76 12.93
N THR A 218 23.17 -29.30 13.36
CA THR A 218 22.28 -30.10 12.50
C THR A 218 21.42 -29.29 11.52
N GLY A 219 21.75 -28.02 11.26
CA GLY A 219 21.03 -27.20 10.28
C GLY A 219 19.67 -26.64 10.71
N LYS A 220 19.24 -26.75 11.98
CA LYS A 220 17.93 -26.23 12.46
C LYS A 220 17.70 -24.75 12.12
N SER A 221 18.70 -23.90 12.36
CA SER A 221 18.64 -22.47 12.05
C SER A 221 18.66 -22.17 10.55
N CYS A 222 18.92 -23.17 9.69
CA CYS A 222 18.83 -22.98 8.23
C CYS A 222 17.37 -22.87 7.80
N ILE A 223 16.44 -23.55 8.49
CA ILE A 223 15.01 -23.50 8.17
C ILE A 223 14.47 -22.08 8.32
N THR A 224 14.81 -21.39 9.42
CA THR A 224 14.40 -19.99 9.61
C THR A 224 15.03 -19.06 8.58
N ARG A 225 16.29 -19.29 8.20
CA ARG A 225 16.97 -18.51 7.14
C ARG A 225 16.34 -18.74 5.77
N PHE A 226 15.95 -19.97 5.43
CA PHE A 226 15.22 -20.27 4.20
C PHE A 226 13.82 -19.65 4.20
N LEU A 227 13.16 -19.53 5.36
CA LEU A 227 11.91 -18.79 5.48
C LEU A 227 12.11 -17.28 5.23
N VAL A 228 13.16 -16.67 5.79
CA VAL A 228 13.53 -15.26 5.48
C VAL A 228 13.75 -15.08 3.98
N TYR A 229 14.50 -16.00 3.36
CA TYR A 229 14.77 -16.00 1.93
C TYR A 229 13.48 -16.12 1.12
N VAL A 230 12.71 -17.19 1.28
CA VAL A 230 11.52 -17.42 0.44
C VAL A 230 10.41 -16.39 0.66
N LEU A 231 10.36 -15.72 1.81
CA LEU A 231 9.37 -14.67 2.09
C LEU A 231 9.83 -13.26 1.71
N GLY A 232 11.10 -13.04 1.34
CA GLY A 232 11.57 -11.71 0.94
C GLY A 232 11.86 -10.76 2.10
N LYS A 233 12.18 -11.30 3.28
CA LYS A 233 12.36 -10.52 4.52
C LYS A 233 13.80 -10.10 4.80
N GLU A 234 14.66 -10.12 3.79
CA GLU A 234 16.07 -9.76 3.99
C GLU A 234 16.25 -8.33 4.51
N ALA A 235 15.41 -7.39 4.06
CA ALA A 235 15.48 -5.99 4.46
C ALA A 235 15.18 -5.78 5.97
N GLU A 236 14.44 -6.67 6.62
CA GLU A 236 14.18 -6.60 8.07
C GLU A 236 15.45 -6.87 8.89
N LEU A 237 16.45 -7.52 8.29
CA LEU A 237 17.72 -7.78 8.93
C LEU A 237 18.69 -6.58 8.85
N ASP A 238 18.43 -5.59 7.99
CA ASP A 238 19.32 -4.44 7.77
C ASP A 238 19.51 -3.59 9.04
N GLN A 239 18.54 -3.63 9.96
CA GLN A 239 18.63 -2.97 11.26
C GLN A 239 19.65 -3.63 12.22
N PHE A 240 20.04 -4.88 11.95
CA PHE A 240 20.84 -5.73 12.82
C PHE A 240 22.14 -6.16 12.12
N SER A 241 23.18 -5.32 12.19
CA SER A 241 24.42 -5.50 11.41
C SER A 241 25.09 -6.88 11.58
N GLU A 242 25.14 -7.42 12.80
CA GLU A 242 25.69 -8.76 13.05
C GLU A 242 24.84 -9.84 12.37
N ILE A 243 23.51 -9.80 12.53
CA ILE A 243 22.57 -10.78 11.96
C ILE A 243 22.55 -10.69 10.43
N GLN A 244 22.58 -9.48 9.89
CA GLN A 244 22.65 -9.22 8.45
C GLN A 244 23.92 -9.85 7.86
N SER A 245 25.08 -9.64 8.50
CA SER A 245 26.34 -10.22 8.05
C SER A 245 26.33 -11.76 8.11
N ASP A 246 25.78 -12.34 9.19
CA ASP A 246 25.60 -13.78 9.35
C ASP A 246 24.66 -14.39 8.31
N TYR A 247 23.64 -13.64 7.91
CA TYR A 247 22.69 -14.04 6.87
C TYR A 247 23.31 -13.93 5.47
N GLN A 248 24.00 -12.83 5.15
CA GLN A 248 24.69 -12.66 3.87
C GLN A 248 25.76 -13.74 3.66
N ASN A 249 26.52 -14.08 4.70
CA ASN A 249 27.48 -15.19 4.66
C ASN A 249 26.83 -16.54 4.38
N PHE A 250 25.57 -16.72 4.74
CA PHE A 250 24.79 -17.92 4.48
C PHE A 250 24.16 -17.93 3.09
N ALA A 251 23.57 -16.81 2.68
CA ALA A 251 22.78 -16.65 1.46
C ALA A 251 23.64 -16.35 0.20
N GLN A 252 24.94 -16.62 0.25
CA GLN A 252 25.83 -16.51 -0.90
C GLN A 252 26.08 -17.86 -1.57
N ILE A 253 26.50 -17.80 -2.84
CA ILE A 253 26.95 -18.97 -3.58
C ILE A 253 28.18 -19.54 -2.88
N GLU A 254 28.21 -20.86 -2.68
CA GLU A 254 29.35 -21.51 -2.03
C GLU A 254 30.66 -21.17 -2.74
N HIS A 255 31.57 -20.51 -2.02
CA HIS A 255 32.94 -20.26 -2.46
C HIS A 255 33.89 -20.41 -1.26
N ASN A 256 34.86 -21.33 -1.37
CA ASN A 256 35.85 -21.63 -0.32
C ASN A 256 35.25 -21.96 1.06
N GLY A 257 34.15 -22.73 1.11
CA GLY A 257 33.53 -23.18 2.37
C GLY A 257 32.65 -22.13 3.06
N SER A 258 32.34 -21.01 2.40
CA SER A 258 31.37 -20.02 2.85
C SER A 258 30.22 -19.91 1.85
N GLY A 259 28.98 -19.81 2.34
CA GLY A 259 27.76 -19.87 1.52
C GLY A 259 27.14 -21.26 1.39
N ILE A 260 25.81 -21.32 1.31
CA ILE A 260 25.06 -22.57 1.21
C ILE A 260 24.40 -22.77 -0.15
N PHE A 261 24.22 -21.69 -0.92
CA PHE A 261 23.49 -21.75 -2.17
C PHE A 261 24.38 -22.30 -3.31
N LEU A 262 23.82 -23.19 -4.12
CA LEU A 262 24.35 -23.54 -5.44
C LEU A 262 23.60 -22.75 -6.51
N LYS A 263 24.10 -22.77 -7.76
CA LYS A 263 23.46 -22.08 -8.89
C LYS A 263 22.03 -22.55 -9.16
N ASP A 264 21.73 -23.79 -8.80
CA ASP A 264 20.44 -24.46 -8.94
C ASP A 264 19.65 -24.50 -7.62
N THR A 265 19.93 -23.59 -6.68
CA THR A 265 19.16 -23.50 -5.43
C THR A 265 17.71 -23.13 -5.73
N ILE A 266 16.78 -23.95 -5.26
CA ILE A 266 15.34 -23.69 -5.34
C ILE A 266 14.75 -23.85 -3.95
N VAL A 267 14.02 -22.84 -3.50
CA VAL A 267 13.28 -22.85 -2.24
C VAL A 267 11.80 -22.65 -2.55
N LYS A 268 10.97 -23.56 -2.06
CA LYS A 268 9.52 -23.57 -2.26
C LYS A 268 8.82 -23.54 -0.91
N LEU A 269 7.82 -22.69 -0.76
CA LEU A 269 6.99 -22.61 0.43
C LEU A 269 5.52 -22.70 0.06
N ASN A 270 4.86 -23.76 0.50
CA ASN A 270 3.41 -23.89 0.43
C ASN A 270 2.78 -23.29 1.68
N ILE A 271 1.74 -22.49 1.48
CA ILE A 271 1.03 -21.77 2.54
C ILE A 271 -0.46 -21.69 2.22
N PHE A 272 -1.27 -21.49 3.25
CA PHE A 272 -2.64 -21.03 3.11
C PHE A 272 -2.72 -19.56 3.50
N TYR A 273 -3.37 -18.74 2.67
CA TYR A 273 -3.70 -17.36 2.98
C TYR A 273 -5.20 -17.15 2.79
N LYS A 274 -5.90 -16.80 3.88
CA LYS A 274 -7.37 -16.62 3.92
C LYS A 274 -8.13 -17.83 3.34
N GLY A 275 -7.66 -19.04 3.65
CA GLY A 275 -8.24 -20.31 3.17
C GLY A 275 -7.84 -20.71 1.75
N THR A 276 -7.16 -19.85 0.98
CA THR A 276 -6.65 -20.18 -0.36
C THR A 276 -5.21 -20.66 -0.28
N LYS A 277 -4.89 -21.73 -1.02
CA LYS A 277 -3.55 -22.32 -1.03
C LYS A 277 -2.64 -21.62 -2.06
N TYR A 278 -1.44 -21.25 -1.64
CA TYR A 278 -0.40 -20.65 -2.48
C TYR A 278 0.92 -21.42 -2.38
N GLN A 279 1.74 -21.29 -3.41
CA GLN A 279 3.13 -21.74 -3.45
C GLN A 279 4.03 -20.58 -3.84
N ILE A 280 4.96 -20.23 -2.95
CA ILE A 280 6.01 -19.26 -3.22
C ILE A 280 7.25 -20.03 -3.66
N ILE A 281 7.84 -19.64 -4.79
CA ILE A 281 9.06 -20.23 -5.32
C ILE A 281 10.09 -19.13 -5.45
N ARG A 282 11.22 -19.31 -4.78
CA ARG A 282 12.38 -18.43 -4.88
C ARG A 282 13.60 -19.19 -5.36
N THR A 283 14.24 -18.60 -6.36
CA THR A 283 15.52 -18.98 -6.95
C THR A 283 16.42 -17.74 -6.95
N GLN A 284 17.67 -17.87 -7.37
CA GLN A 284 18.58 -16.71 -7.42
C GLN A 284 18.10 -15.61 -8.37
N ASP A 285 17.46 -16.00 -9.48
CA ASP A 285 17.06 -15.05 -10.54
C ASP A 285 15.58 -14.65 -10.47
N ARG A 286 14.76 -15.41 -9.72
CA ARG A 286 13.30 -15.26 -9.74
C ARG A 286 12.68 -15.45 -8.36
N HIS A 287 11.71 -14.60 -8.06
CA HIS A 287 10.85 -14.68 -6.88
C HIS A 287 9.39 -14.57 -7.32
N SER A 288 8.69 -15.70 -7.33
CA SER A 288 7.31 -15.80 -7.86
C SER A 288 6.38 -16.48 -6.86
N ILE A 289 5.10 -16.12 -6.94
CA ILE A 289 4.03 -16.70 -6.14
C ILE A 289 2.96 -17.28 -7.07
N TYR A 290 2.47 -18.47 -6.74
CA TYR A 290 1.46 -19.19 -7.50
C TYR A 290 0.27 -19.52 -6.61
N GLU A 291 -0.95 -19.40 -7.14
CA GLU A 291 -2.17 -19.87 -6.50
C GLU A 291 -2.53 -21.27 -7.02
N PHE A 292 -2.94 -22.17 -6.13
CA PHE A 292 -3.46 -23.48 -6.53
C PHE A 292 -4.92 -23.36 -6.98
N THR A 293 -5.23 -23.86 -8.19
CA THR A 293 -6.61 -23.94 -8.69
C THR A 293 -7.30 -25.21 -8.20
N GLN A 294 -8.64 -25.28 -8.37
CA GLN A 294 -9.41 -26.47 -7.98
C GLN A 294 -9.00 -27.77 -8.72
N GLU A 295 -8.31 -27.65 -9.86
CA GLU A 295 -7.76 -28.77 -10.62
C GLU A 295 -6.27 -29.05 -10.30
N ASN A 296 -5.75 -28.51 -9.19
CA ASN A 296 -4.31 -28.53 -8.82
C ASN A 296 -3.38 -27.86 -9.85
N GLY A 297 -3.89 -26.95 -10.68
CA GLY A 297 -3.07 -26.09 -11.54
C GLY A 297 -2.41 -24.97 -10.73
N LEU A 298 -1.31 -24.42 -11.25
CA LEU A 298 -0.61 -23.27 -10.66
C LEU A 298 -0.80 -22.04 -11.54
N VAL A 299 -1.38 -20.97 -10.99
CA VAL A 299 -1.54 -19.69 -11.66
C VAL A 299 -0.63 -18.67 -10.99
N GLU A 300 0.30 -18.10 -11.74
CA GLU A 300 1.20 -17.06 -11.23
C GLU A 300 0.41 -15.79 -10.85
N LYS A 301 0.77 -15.21 -9.71
CA LYS A 301 0.21 -13.96 -9.19
C LYS A 301 1.27 -12.89 -9.08
N GLU A 302 0.81 -11.66 -8.98
CA GLU A 302 1.67 -10.49 -8.82
C GLU A 302 2.44 -10.52 -7.49
N THR A 303 3.63 -9.91 -7.50
CA THR A 303 4.52 -9.80 -6.34
C THR A 303 3.87 -9.07 -5.15
N GLU A 304 2.84 -8.26 -5.37
CA GLU A 304 2.10 -7.61 -4.28
C GLU A 304 1.39 -8.63 -3.38
N ARG A 305 0.92 -9.75 -3.96
CA ARG A 305 0.32 -10.85 -3.17
C ARG A 305 1.34 -11.48 -2.22
N LEU A 306 2.57 -11.63 -2.68
CA LEU A 306 3.67 -12.13 -1.85
C LEU A 306 3.93 -11.18 -0.67
N ARG A 307 3.96 -9.85 -0.90
CA ARG A 307 4.15 -8.85 0.17
C ARG A 307 3.05 -8.94 1.23
N MET A 308 1.77 -8.96 0.81
CA MET A 308 0.63 -9.09 1.71
C MET A 308 0.71 -10.31 2.64
N ILE A 309 1.24 -11.42 2.12
CA ILE A 309 1.44 -12.65 2.89
C ILE A 309 2.66 -12.51 3.81
N SER A 310 3.77 -12.03 3.25
CA SER A 310 5.03 -11.86 3.96
C SER A 310 4.87 -10.94 5.17
N ASP A 311 4.15 -9.82 5.04
CA ASP A 311 3.90 -8.85 6.12
C ASP A 311 3.17 -9.47 7.32
N LYS A 312 2.39 -10.53 7.10
CA LYS A 312 1.64 -11.26 8.14
C LYS A 312 2.48 -12.35 8.83
N VAL A 313 3.69 -12.63 8.37
CA VAL A 313 4.59 -13.63 8.96
C VAL A 313 5.73 -12.93 9.69
N SER A 314 5.86 -13.14 11.00
CA SER A 314 7.02 -12.64 11.76
C SER A 314 8.08 -13.73 11.87
N ILE A 315 9.33 -13.41 11.53
CA ILE A 315 10.47 -14.34 11.65
C ILE A 315 11.51 -13.72 12.56
N TYR A 316 11.82 -14.43 13.65
CA TYR A 316 12.87 -14.02 14.57
C TYR A 316 14.09 -14.93 14.44
N SER A 317 15.19 -14.35 13.96
CA SER A 317 16.49 -15.01 13.81
C SER A 317 17.16 -15.24 15.17
N GLN A 318 18.15 -16.13 15.19
CA GLN A 318 18.93 -16.41 16.39
C GLN A 318 19.60 -15.12 16.90
N LYS A 319 19.45 -14.82 18.20
CA LYS A 319 19.88 -13.58 18.89
C LYS A 319 19.07 -12.32 18.54
N GLN A 320 18.14 -12.32 17.59
CA GLN A 320 17.38 -11.12 17.22
C GLN A 320 16.56 -10.56 18.40
N ILE A 321 15.88 -11.42 19.17
CA ILE A 321 15.14 -10.98 20.38
C ILE A 321 16.07 -10.31 21.40
N TYR A 322 17.29 -10.82 21.55
CA TYR A 322 18.28 -10.23 22.44
C TYR A 322 18.76 -8.87 21.94
N GLU A 323 18.96 -8.71 20.63
CA GLU A 323 19.33 -7.41 20.05
C GLU A 323 18.20 -6.39 20.12
N ILE A 324 16.95 -6.79 19.84
CA ILE A 324 15.76 -5.96 20.05
C ILE A 324 15.70 -5.49 21.50
N SER A 325 15.96 -6.37 22.47
CA SER A 325 15.91 -6.00 23.89
C SER A 325 16.95 -4.96 24.32
N LYS A 326 18.03 -4.77 23.55
CA LYS A 326 19.04 -3.73 23.83
C LYS A 326 18.63 -2.35 23.36
N ASN A 327 17.71 -2.24 22.40
CA ASN A 327 17.34 -0.99 21.77
C ASN A 327 15.88 -0.64 22.04
N GLN A 328 15.64 0.43 22.82
CA GLN A 328 14.29 0.91 23.11
C GLN A 328 13.50 1.26 21.84
N THR A 329 14.15 1.77 20.79
CA THR A 329 13.49 2.08 19.51
C THR A 329 12.99 0.82 18.82
N SER A 330 13.78 -0.27 18.82
CA SER A 330 13.36 -1.55 18.22
C SER A 330 12.20 -2.20 18.98
N ILE A 331 12.11 -1.99 20.29
CA ILE A 331 10.95 -2.44 21.09
C ILE A 331 9.69 -1.64 20.69
N LEU A 332 9.82 -0.33 20.51
CA LEU A 332 8.70 0.51 20.07
C LEU A 332 8.25 0.15 18.65
N GLU A 333 9.18 -0.06 17.71
CA GLU A 333 8.85 -0.51 16.35
C GLU A 333 8.15 -1.87 16.34
N LEU A 334 8.57 -2.79 17.21
CA LEU A 334 7.93 -4.09 17.38
C LEU A 334 6.48 -3.93 17.90
N LEU A 335 6.28 -3.11 18.92
CA LEU A 335 4.94 -2.81 19.47
C LEU A 335 4.05 -2.09 18.45
N ASP A 336 4.64 -1.21 17.66
CA ASP A 336 3.95 -0.50 16.58
C ASP A 336 3.49 -1.46 15.48
N GLY A 337 4.30 -2.49 15.17
CA GLY A 337 3.93 -3.55 14.23
C GLY A 337 2.69 -4.34 14.66
N TYR A 338 2.62 -4.71 15.94
CA TYR A 338 1.46 -5.42 16.51
C TYR A 338 0.17 -4.58 16.48
N ASN A 339 0.29 -3.26 16.57
CA ASN A 339 -0.84 -2.32 16.55
C ASN A 339 -0.90 -1.52 15.24
N SER A 340 -0.39 -2.08 14.15
CA SER A 340 -0.22 -1.39 12.87
C SER A 340 -1.50 -0.77 12.34
N ASP A 341 -2.65 -1.44 12.49
CA ASP A 341 -3.95 -0.92 12.08
C ASP A 341 -4.30 0.38 12.83
N LEU A 342 -4.19 0.39 14.16
CA LEU A 342 -4.46 1.56 15.01
C LEU A 342 -3.46 2.69 14.76
N ILE A 343 -2.20 2.36 14.49
CA ILE A 343 -1.12 3.35 14.36
C ILE A 343 -1.05 3.92 12.94
N SER A 344 -1.51 3.17 11.93
CA SER A 344 -1.50 3.61 10.53
C SER A 344 -2.31 4.90 10.32
N GLU A 345 -3.44 5.03 11.01
CA GLU A 345 -4.27 6.24 10.99
C GLU A 345 -3.49 7.46 11.49
N TYR A 346 -2.88 7.35 12.68
CA TYR A 346 -2.05 8.42 13.25
C TYR A 346 -0.82 8.73 12.40
N LYS A 347 -0.18 7.71 11.80
CA LYS A 347 0.97 7.93 10.90
C LYS A 347 0.57 8.72 9.66
N ASN A 348 -0.60 8.42 9.07
CA ASN A 348 -1.12 9.17 7.93
C ASN A 348 -1.46 10.62 8.30
N GLU A 349 -2.04 10.86 9.48
CA GLU A 349 -2.28 12.21 9.99
C GLU A 349 -0.99 13.00 10.16
N ILE A 350 0.03 12.39 10.78
CA ILE A 350 1.35 12.99 10.96
C ILE A 350 1.97 13.34 9.60
N GLU A 351 1.94 12.42 8.64
CA GLU A 351 2.50 12.64 7.31
C GLU A 351 1.77 13.75 6.56
N THR A 352 0.45 13.81 6.68
CA THR A 352 -0.38 14.89 6.12
C THR A 352 0.05 16.25 6.69
N CYS A 353 0.18 16.34 8.02
CA CYS A 353 0.60 17.56 8.71
C CYS A 353 2.05 17.97 8.32
N VAL A 354 2.97 17.01 8.20
CA VAL A 354 4.34 17.25 7.74
C VAL A 354 4.35 17.81 6.31
N ASN A 355 3.52 17.28 5.42
CA ASN A 355 3.42 17.76 4.05
C ASN A 355 2.81 19.17 3.98
N GLU A 356 1.84 19.49 4.83
CA GLU A 356 1.31 20.85 4.98
C GLU A 356 2.36 21.84 5.45
N ILE A 357 3.16 21.48 6.46
CA ILE A 357 4.27 22.31 6.95
C ILE A 357 5.29 22.56 5.83
N ARG A 358 5.64 21.52 5.06
CA ARG A 358 6.54 21.65 3.91
C ARG A 358 5.98 22.59 2.86
N LYS A 359 4.68 22.50 2.56
CA LYS A 359 4.00 23.38 1.60
C LYS A 359 4.01 24.84 2.07
N LEU A 360 3.65 25.10 3.33
CA LEU A 360 3.70 26.44 3.94
C LEU A 360 5.10 27.04 3.88
N ASN A 361 6.14 26.25 4.16
CA ASN A 361 7.52 26.70 4.05
C ASN A 361 7.90 27.07 2.60
N TRP A 362 7.47 26.28 1.62
CA TRP A 362 7.65 26.61 0.20
C TRP A 362 6.96 27.92 -0.18
N ASP A 363 5.71 28.11 0.27
CA ASP A 363 4.95 29.33 0.02
C ASP A 363 5.65 30.56 0.64
N ILE A 364 6.16 30.45 1.87
CA ILE A 364 6.93 31.52 2.53
C ILE A 364 8.18 31.89 1.71
N VAL A 365 8.91 30.89 1.20
CA VAL A 365 10.10 31.13 0.37
C VAL A 365 9.71 31.81 -0.95
N SER A 366 8.64 31.37 -1.60
CA SER A 366 8.14 31.97 -2.83
C SER A 366 7.73 33.44 -2.64
N VAL A 367 6.93 33.73 -1.62
CA VAL A 367 6.47 35.09 -1.31
C VAL A 367 7.65 36.01 -0.98
N LYS A 368 8.66 35.53 -0.24
CA LYS A 368 9.88 36.32 0.01
C LYS A 368 10.62 36.68 -1.27
N LYS A 369 10.68 35.76 -2.24
CA LYS A 369 11.29 36.01 -3.55
C LYS A 369 10.49 37.04 -4.34
N GLU A 370 9.16 36.92 -4.38
CA GLU A 370 8.29 37.90 -5.04
C GLU A 370 8.43 39.31 -4.45
N ILE A 371 8.59 39.43 -3.12
CA ILE A 371 8.85 40.71 -2.45
C ILE A 371 10.21 41.30 -2.89
N GLN A 372 11.26 40.47 -3.00
CA GLN A 372 12.56 40.93 -3.49
C GLN A 372 12.50 41.37 -4.96
N ASP A 373 11.80 40.61 -5.80
CA ASP A 373 11.60 40.94 -7.20
C ASP A 373 10.81 42.25 -7.36
N LYS A 374 9.80 42.49 -6.52
CA LYS A 374 9.08 43.77 -6.48
C LYS A 374 10.02 44.95 -6.19
N ALA A 375 10.90 44.83 -5.19
CA ALA A 375 11.85 45.89 -4.87
C ALA A 375 12.81 46.19 -6.04
N LYS A 376 13.22 45.15 -6.79
CA LYS A 376 14.03 45.32 -8.01
C LYS A 376 13.26 46.07 -9.10
N VAL A 377 12.01 45.69 -9.35
CA VAL A 377 11.15 46.34 -10.35
C VAL A 377 10.88 47.81 -9.97
N GLU A 378 10.68 48.12 -8.69
CA GLU A 378 10.50 49.51 -8.23
C GLU A 378 11.73 50.38 -8.51
N LEU A 379 12.94 49.84 -8.29
CA LEU A 379 14.20 50.52 -8.63
C LEU A 379 14.35 50.71 -10.15
N GLU A 380 14.02 49.69 -10.95
CA GLU A 380 14.03 49.79 -12.42
C GLU A 380 13.06 50.88 -12.92
N ILE A 381 11.87 50.98 -12.32
CA ILE A 381 10.90 52.04 -12.64
C ILE A 381 11.46 53.42 -12.28
N GLU A 382 12.14 53.57 -11.14
CA GLU A 382 12.75 54.83 -10.74
C GLU A 382 13.84 55.27 -11.72
N ASP A 383 14.70 54.34 -12.13
CA ASP A 383 15.76 54.59 -13.11
C ASP A 383 15.19 54.94 -14.48
N LEU A 384 14.16 54.24 -14.94
CA LEU A 384 13.46 54.56 -16.20
C LEU A 384 12.81 55.95 -16.13
N LYS A 385 12.20 56.34 -15.00
CA LYS A 385 11.67 57.70 -14.81
C LYS A 385 12.76 58.76 -14.90
N LYS A 386 13.92 58.54 -14.25
CA LYS A 386 15.09 59.44 -14.36
C LYS A 386 15.62 59.53 -15.79
N GLN A 387 15.60 58.42 -16.55
CA GLN A 387 15.97 58.42 -17.96
C GLN A 387 14.99 59.24 -18.81
N VAL A 388 13.68 59.08 -18.58
CA VAL A 388 12.64 59.85 -19.27
C VAL A 388 12.76 61.35 -18.98
N GLU A 389 12.97 61.75 -17.73
CA GLU A 389 13.19 63.16 -17.36
C GLU A 389 14.41 63.75 -18.08
N LYS A 390 15.53 63.01 -18.15
CA LYS A 390 16.75 63.46 -18.85
C LYS A 390 16.54 63.59 -20.36
N LEU A 391 15.78 62.68 -20.97
CA LEU A 391 15.43 62.73 -22.39
C LEU A 391 14.40 63.83 -22.72
N SER A 392 13.64 64.28 -21.73
CA SER A 392 12.62 65.33 -21.89
C SER A 392 13.18 66.76 -21.95
N HIS A 393 14.50 66.95 -21.88
CA HIS A 393 15.13 68.25 -22.14
C HIS A 393 14.72 68.78 -23.52
N LYS A 394 14.12 69.98 -23.54
CA LYS A 394 13.45 70.61 -24.71
C LYS A 394 14.25 70.50 -26.02
N SER A 395 15.58 70.65 -25.98
CA SER A 395 16.43 70.62 -27.19
C SER A 395 16.57 69.24 -27.84
N TYR A 396 16.37 68.13 -27.11
CA TYR A 396 16.51 66.78 -27.66
C TYR A 396 15.20 66.25 -28.23
N LYS A 397 14.08 66.64 -27.63
CA LYS A 397 12.74 66.28 -28.12
C LYS A 397 12.47 66.90 -29.50
N ASP A 398 12.79 68.17 -29.69
CA ASP A 398 12.59 68.86 -30.97
C ASP A 398 13.44 68.23 -32.10
N VAL A 399 14.69 67.86 -31.81
CA VAL A 399 15.60 67.20 -32.78
C VAL A 399 15.17 65.75 -33.08
N TYR A 400 14.60 65.05 -32.10
CA TYR A 400 14.04 63.71 -32.31
C TYR A 400 12.75 63.74 -33.14
N ASP A 401 11.84 64.66 -32.84
CA ASP A 401 10.57 64.81 -33.56
C ASP A 401 10.80 65.22 -35.02
N GLU A 402 11.77 66.11 -35.28
CA GLU A 402 12.20 66.48 -36.64
C GLU A 402 12.82 65.28 -37.39
N TYR A 403 13.72 64.53 -36.74
CA TYR A 403 14.32 63.33 -37.33
C TYR A 403 13.30 62.20 -37.58
N SER A 404 12.34 61.99 -36.68
CA SER A 404 11.30 60.97 -36.84
C SER A 404 10.43 61.26 -38.04
N LYS A 405 9.94 62.49 -38.18
CA LYS A 405 9.12 62.93 -39.32
C LYS A 405 9.86 62.75 -40.65
N GLU A 406 11.11 63.20 -40.73
CA GLU A 406 11.92 63.07 -41.95
C GLU A 406 12.26 61.59 -42.26
N THR A 407 12.38 60.74 -41.24
CA THR A 407 12.61 59.30 -41.41
C THR A 407 11.36 58.55 -41.87
N ASP A 408 10.18 58.96 -41.41
CA ASP A 408 8.91 58.42 -41.86
C ASP A 408 8.66 58.80 -43.34
N ILE A 409 8.93 60.05 -43.72
CA ILE A 409 8.90 60.50 -45.13
C ILE A 409 9.89 59.69 -45.99
N TYR A 410 11.11 59.43 -45.50
CA TYR A 410 12.07 58.56 -46.21
C TYR A 410 11.58 57.13 -46.39
N ARG A 411 10.91 56.55 -45.38
CA ARG A 411 10.33 55.20 -45.48
C ARG A 411 9.19 55.15 -46.49
N GLU A 412 8.33 56.16 -46.53
CA GLU A 412 7.24 56.25 -47.51
C GLU A 412 7.77 56.43 -48.94
N LEU A 413 8.71 57.34 -49.16
CA LEU A 413 9.35 57.53 -50.48
C LEU A 413 10.06 56.27 -50.97
N LYS A 414 10.73 55.54 -50.07
CA LYS A 414 11.37 54.26 -50.44
C LYS A 414 10.32 53.22 -50.86
N ARG A 415 9.21 53.11 -50.12
CA ARG A 415 8.10 52.20 -50.45
C ARG A 415 7.47 52.56 -51.79
N ASP A 416 7.29 53.83 -52.07
CA ASP A 416 6.71 54.32 -53.33
C ASP A 416 7.59 53.96 -54.54
N VAL A 417 8.90 54.23 -54.47
CA VAL A 417 9.85 53.84 -55.52
C VAL A 417 9.91 52.32 -55.72
N GLU A 418 9.81 51.55 -54.64
CA GLU A 418 9.83 50.08 -54.69
C GLU A 418 8.52 49.52 -55.29
N ALA A 419 7.37 50.15 -54.99
CA ALA A 419 6.09 49.84 -55.62
C ALA A 419 6.08 50.18 -57.12
N LEU A 420 6.66 51.32 -57.51
CA LEU A 420 6.80 51.72 -58.92
C LEU A 420 7.68 50.73 -59.69
N LYS A 421 8.77 50.22 -59.09
CA LYS A 421 9.64 49.19 -59.71
C LYS A 421 8.95 47.85 -59.95
N GLU A 422 7.95 47.50 -59.15
CA GLU A 422 7.21 46.24 -59.35
C GLU A 422 6.29 46.31 -60.60
N ILE A 423 5.90 47.50 -61.08
CA ILE A 423 5.06 47.67 -62.27
C ILE A 423 5.74 47.14 -63.56
N PRO A 424 6.91 47.63 -63.98
CA PRO A 424 7.59 47.13 -65.19
C PRO A 424 8.02 45.67 -65.05
N LYS A 425 8.35 45.22 -63.83
CA LYS A 425 8.70 43.83 -63.55
C LYS A 425 7.52 42.88 -63.78
N ASN A 426 6.34 43.20 -63.24
CA ASN A 426 5.13 42.41 -63.48
C ASN A 426 4.68 42.42 -64.95
N LEU A 427 4.90 43.52 -65.66
CA LEU A 427 4.65 43.61 -67.10
C LEU A 427 5.62 42.73 -67.89
N THR A 428 6.91 42.72 -67.54
CA THR A 428 7.91 41.82 -68.14
C THR A 428 7.52 40.36 -67.94
N ASP A 429 7.20 39.96 -66.71
CA ASP A 429 6.80 38.60 -66.37
C ASP A 429 5.53 38.15 -67.12
N SER A 430 4.62 39.10 -67.41
CA SER A 430 3.39 38.82 -68.15
C SER A 430 3.64 38.71 -69.66
N VAL A 431 4.51 39.56 -70.21
CA VAL A 431 4.92 39.52 -71.63
C VAL A 431 5.73 38.26 -71.93
N ASP A 432 6.54 37.79 -70.99
CA ASP A 432 7.36 36.60 -71.17
C ASP A 432 6.56 35.30 -71.24
N LYS A 433 5.38 35.27 -70.61
CA LYS A 433 4.45 34.14 -70.65
C LYS A 433 3.62 34.05 -71.93
N ILE A 434 3.69 35.03 -72.82
CA ILE A 434 2.93 35.01 -74.08
C ILE A 434 3.60 34.05 -75.07
N ASP A 435 3.03 32.85 -75.18
CA ASP A 435 3.33 31.88 -76.23
C ASP A 435 2.26 31.95 -77.33
N PHE A 436 2.68 32.23 -78.56
CA PHE A 436 1.78 32.34 -79.72
C PHE A 436 1.47 30.98 -80.36
N GLY A 437 2.09 29.89 -79.88
CA GLY A 437 1.76 28.50 -80.21
C GLY A 437 2.04 28.05 -81.66
N ASN A 438 2.38 26.77 -81.81
CA ASN A 438 2.44 26.12 -83.12
C ASN A 438 1.02 25.69 -83.50
N GLY A 439 0.42 26.36 -84.47
CA GLY A 439 -0.97 26.10 -84.86
C GLY A 439 -1.14 24.82 -85.65
N ILE A 440 -2.40 24.55 -85.94
CA ILE A 440 -2.85 23.37 -86.71
C ILE A 440 -2.58 23.65 -88.20
N LYS A 441 -1.97 22.70 -88.91
CA LYS A 441 -1.82 22.76 -90.38
C LYS A 441 -3.19 22.64 -91.05
N VAL A 442 -3.56 23.62 -91.87
CA VAL A 442 -4.87 23.63 -92.55
C VAL A 442 -4.70 23.56 -94.07
N THR A 443 -4.06 24.54 -94.68
CA THR A 443 -3.78 24.64 -96.13
C THR A 443 -2.61 25.60 -96.34
N ASP A 444 -1.81 25.43 -97.39
CA ASP A 444 -0.58 26.21 -97.62
C ASP A 444 -0.80 27.73 -97.60
N GLU A 445 -1.92 28.23 -98.14
CA GLU A 445 -2.25 29.68 -98.18
C GLU A 445 -2.62 30.25 -96.80
N ILE A 446 -3.36 29.49 -95.98
CA ILE A 446 -3.72 29.88 -94.61
C ILE A 446 -2.51 29.81 -93.69
N ASP A 447 -1.64 28.82 -93.89
CA ASP A 447 -0.42 28.63 -93.09
C ASP A 447 0.58 29.78 -93.36
N GLU A 448 0.65 30.31 -94.59
CA GLU A 448 1.47 31.49 -94.93
C GLU A 448 0.95 32.77 -94.27
N HIS A 449 -0.34 33.07 -94.39
CA HIS A 449 -0.96 34.21 -93.70
C HIS A 449 -0.84 34.12 -92.17
N ARG A 450 -0.93 32.91 -91.61
CA ARG A 450 -0.72 32.67 -90.17
C ARG A 450 0.74 32.88 -89.77
N GLY A 451 1.69 32.47 -90.61
CA GLY A 451 3.12 32.74 -90.41
C GLY A 451 3.43 34.24 -90.38
N GLU A 452 2.81 35.02 -91.28
CA GLU A 452 2.95 36.47 -91.32
C GLU A 452 2.31 37.15 -90.10
N LEU A 453 1.14 36.69 -89.65
CA LEU A 453 0.51 37.14 -88.42
C LEU A 453 1.39 36.88 -87.18
N ILE A 454 1.96 35.66 -87.04
CA ILE A 454 2.86 35.32 -85.93
C ILE A 454 4.10 36.22 -85.95
N LYS A 455 4.69 36.46 -87.12
CA LYS A 455 5.85 37.35 -87.27
C LYS A 455 5.51 38.78 -86.82
N ASN A 456 4.33 39.27 -87.16
CA ASN A 456 3.84 40.58 -86.70
C ASN A 456 3.60 40.61 -85.19
N LEU A 457 3.04 39.55 -84.61
CA LEU A 457 2.83 39.43 -83.16
C LEU A 457 4.14 39.36 -82.37
N VAL A 458 5.14 38.63 -82.86
CA VAL A 458 6.49 38.59 -82.28
C VAL A 458 7.15 39.97 -82.35
N THR A 459 6.99 40.69 -83.45
CA THR A 459 7.51 42.06 -83.60
C THR A 459 6.81 43.02 -82.63
N ASN A 460 5.50 42.89 -82.43
CA ASN A 460 4.76 43.70 -81.46
C ASN A 460 5.15 43.35 -80.01
N ARG A 461 5.41 42.08 -79.69
CA ARG A 461 5.96 41.67 -78.39
C ARG A 461 7.31 42.35 -78.12
N ALA A 462 8.20 42.39 -79.11
CA ALA A 462 9.49 43.07 -78.97
C ALA A 462 9.33 44.58 -78.69
N LYS A 463 8.38 45.26 -79.37
CA LYS A 463 8.07 46.67 -79.12
C LYS A 463 7.54 46.91 -77.70
N ILE A 464 6.67 46.03 -77.21
CA ILE A 464 6.16 46.10 -75.83
C ILE A 464 7.32 45.95 -74.83
N GLN A 465 8.27 45.03 -75.10
CA GLN A 465 9.44 44.86 -74.24
C GLN A 465 10.35 46.11 -74.21
N THR A 466 10.52 46.79 -75.34
CA THR A 466 11.28 48.05 -75.39
C THR A 466 10.62 49.12 -74.52
N ILE A 467 9.30 49.29 -74.61
CA ILE A 467 8.55 50.26 -73.79
C ILE A 467 8.67 49.95 -72.30
N ILE A 468 8.63 48.67 -71.91
CA ILE A 468 8.79 48.27 -70.51
C ILE A 468 10.19 48.61 -69.97
N ASN A 469 11.23 48.44 -70.80
CA ASN A 469 12.59 48.81 -70.42
C ASN A 469 12.73 50.34 -70.28
N GLU A 470 12.13 51.13 -71.17
CA GLU A 470 12.07 52.59 -71.07
C GLU A 470 11.39 53.03 -69.76
N MET A 471 10.28 52.40 -69.38
CA MET A 471 9.61 52.67 -68.09
C MET A 471 10.52 52.35 -66.90
N SER A 472 11.30 51.27 -66.97
CA SER A 472 12.27 50.93 -65.90
C SER A 472 13.37 51.97 -65.79
N ASP A 473 13.88 52.45 -66.93
CA ASP A 473 14.93 53.48 -66.98
C ASP A 473 14.44 54.83 -66.46
N GLU A 474 13.18 55.21 -66.74
CA GLU A 474 12.55 56.42 -66.18
C GLU A 474 12.42 56.36 -64.66
N ILE A 475 12.02 55.20 -64.10
CA ILE A 475 11.92 54.99 -62.65
C ILE A 475 13.30 55.05 -61.98
N ASP A 476 14.34 54.50 -62.62
CA ASP A 476 15.70 54.59 -62.11
C ASP A 476 16.28 56.00 -62.20
N SER A 477 15.93 56.77 -63.25
CA SER A 477 16.25 58.19 -63.35
C SER A 477 15.58 58.99 -62.22
N TYR A 478 14.29 58.78 -61.97
CA TYR A 478 13.56 59.42 -60.86
C TYR A 478 14.20 59.11 -59.51
N ARG A 479 14.62 57.86 -59.27
CA ARG A 479 15.36 57.47 -58.06
C ARG A 479 16.72 58.16 -57.95
N ALA A 480 17.43 58.33 -59.06
CA ALA A 480 18.73 59.01 -59.08
C ALA A 480 18.58 60.52 -58.81
N GLU A 481 17.53 61.15 -59.35
CA GLU A 481 17.19 62.55 -59.09
C GLU A 481 16.75 62.78 -57.65
N LEU A 482 15.91 61.91 -57.09
CA LEU A 482 15.52 61.92 -55.67
C LEU A 482 16.75 61.86 -54.74
N ASN A 483 17.74 61.03 -55.07
CA ASN A 483 18.97 60.94 -54.27
C ASN A 483 19.88 62.18 -54.38
N LYS A 484 19.72 62.99 -55.43
CA LYS A 484 20.43 64.26 -55.62
C LYS A 484 19.63 65.47 -55.14
N SER A 485 18.37 65.29 -54.75
CA SER A 485 17.47 66.36 -54.33
C SER A 485 17.94 67.08 -53.06
N ASP A 486 17.55 68.34 -52.93
CA ASP A 486 17.80 69.15 -51.73
C ASP A 486 17.18 68.52 -50.47
N TRP A 487 16.09 67.77 -50.62
CA TRP A 487 15.47 67.02 -49.53
C TRP A 487 16.38 65.92 -48.99
N LYS A 488 17.08 65.15 -49.85
CA LYS A 488 17.99 64.10 -49.39
C LYS A 488 19.23 64.68 -48.68
N VAL A 489 19.68 65.86 -49.12
CA VAL A 489 20.73 66.63 -48.45
C VAL A 489 20.26 67.07 -47.06
N ASN A 490 19.06 67.63 -46.94
CA ASN A 490 18.45 68.01 -45.67
C ASN A 490 18.27 66.81 -44.71
N TYR A 491 17.75 65.68 -45.21
CA TYR A 491 17.63 64.44 -44.44
C TYR A 491 18.98 63.98 -43.86
N ASN A 492 20.05 64.02 -44.68
CA ASN A 492 21.39 63.66 -44.23
C ASN A 492 21.93 64.65 -43.19
N GLU A 493 21.60 65.94 -43.27
CA GLU A 493 21.95 66.92 -42.24
C GLU A 493 21.19 66.69 -40.93
N VAL A 494 19.87 66.48 -40.98
CA VAL A 494 19.04 66.18 -39.81
C VAL A 494 19.50 64.88 -39.15
N SER A 495 19.84 63.84 -39.93
CA SER A 495 20.43 62.59 -39.45
C SER A 495 21.77 62.81 -38.75
N LYS A 496 22.67 63.63 -39.33
CA LYS A 496 23.95 63.99 -38.69
C LYS A 496 23.76 64.80 -37.40
N ARG A 497 22.79 65.72 -37.36
CA ARG A 497 22.43 66.50 -36.16
C ARG A 497 21.92 65.59 -35.06
N TYR A 498 21.03 64.65 -35.39
CA TYR A 498 20.53 63.64 -34.47
C TYR A 498 21.64 62.73 -33.91
N GLN A 499 22.51 62.18 -34.77
CA GLN A 499 23.63 61.36 -34.34
C GLN A 499 24.64 62.13 -33.45
N ARG A 500 24.86 63.41 -33.73
CA ARG A 500 25.69 64.29 -32.89
C ARG A 500 25.02 64.55 -31.54
N GLY A 501 23.69 64.75 -31.54
CA GLY A 501 22.87 64.85 -30.32
C GLY A 501 23.03 63.62 -29.43
N ILE A 502 22.88 62.41 -29.99
CA ILE A 502 23.09 61.14 -29.26
C ILE A 502 24.52 61.04 -28.71
N LYS A 503 25.54 61.29 -29.53
CA LYS A 503 26.94 61.20 -29.08
C LYS A 503 27.25 62.15 -27.93
N ASN A 504 26.66 63.35 -27.93
CA ASN A 504 26.82 64.31 -26.84
C ASN A 504 26.06 63.87 -25.57
N LEU A 505 24.87 63.29 -25.73
CA LEU A 505 24.09 62.71 -24.63
C LEU A 505 24.86 61.56 -23.95
N VAL A 506 25.42 60.65 -24.74
CA VAL A 506 26.26 59.54 -24.26
C VAL A 506 27.54 60.05 -23.57
N LYS A 507 28.18 61.09 -24.12
CA LYS A 507 29.34 61.73 -23.47
C LYS A 507 29.00 62.45 -22.16
N SER A 508 27.82 63.07 -22.05
CA SER A 508 27.36 63.65 -20.78
C SER A 508 27.07 62.58 -19.73
N TYR A 509 26.56 61.42 -20.17
CA TYR A 509 26.30 60.28 -19.30
C TYR A 509 27.59 59.69 -18.71
N LEU A 510 28.64 59.57 -19.54
CA LEU A 510 29.97 59.09 -19.13
C LEU A 510 30.78 60.07 -18.26
N LYS A 511 30.34 61.32 -18.12
CA LYS A 511 31.00 62.32 -17.25
C LYS A 511 30.31 62.48 -15.88
N MET A 512 29.11 61.93 -15.72
CA MET A 512 28.30 62.02 -14.49
C MET A 512 28.31 60.74 -13.66
N ASN A 513 28.67 59.61 -14.27
CA ASN A 513 29.14 58.41 -13.58
C ASN A 513 30.67 58.45 -13.50
#